data_AF-A0A3M1NWD9-F1
#
_entry.id   AF-A0A3M1NWD9-F1
#
_cell.length_a   1.000
_cell.length_b   1.000
_cell.length_c   1.000
_cell.angle_alpha   90.00
_cell.angle_beta   90.00
_cell.angle_gamma   90.00
#
_symmetry.space_group_name_H-M   'P 1'
#
loop_
_entity.id
_entity.type
_entity.pdbx_description
1 polymer ?
#
loop_
_entity_poly.entity_id
_entity_poly.type
_entity_poly.pdbx_seq_one_letter_code
_entity_poly.pdbx_strand_id
1 'polypeptide(L)'
;VQSGKPVGVFRTHEEAPRVLIANAHLVPRWATWDEFRRLEVLGLTMYGQMTAGSWIYIGTQGILQGTYETFAECARQHFGGSLEGRLVVTAGLGGMGGAQPLAATMNGAAFLGVEVDPHRIRRRLETGYLDRMATDLDEALDLVLTAKKNREALSVGLLGNIADVLPELVRRGIVPDVLTDQTSAHDLRVGYIPRGYDLEAAAAFREKDPEGYENAVLDSMVVHVEAMLALQQAGAVTFDYGNNLRGQVADHRGLTRAFEIPGFVPAFIRPLFCRGAGPFRWAALSGNPRDIAVTDEAVLETFPEKEALARWIRQAREKVHFQGLPARICWLEYGERAEMGLRFNWLVRTGKVEAPIVIGRDHLDSGSVASPNRETEGMKDGSDAIADWPLLNALLNTACGASWVSIHHGGGVGIGYSIHAGMVCVADGTERGDRRLERVLTADPGTGVMRHADAGYEEAIETARTRGVDLPMLGA
;
A
#
# COMPACT_ATOMS: atom_id res chain seq x y z
N VAL A 1 11.67 -17.49 -11.50
CA VAL A 1 12.43 -16.91 -10.37
C VAL A 1 11.88 -17.49 -9.09
N GLN A 2 12.72 -18.13 -8.28
CA GLN A 2 12.36 -18.63 -6.96
C GLN A 2 13.10 -17.81 -5.92
N SER A 3 12.39 -17.11 -5.04
CA SER A 3 12.93 -16.24 -3.99
C SER A 3 14.13 -15.41 -4.46
N GLY A 4 13.93 -14.62 -5.52
CA GLY A 4 14.97 -13.76 -6.10
C GLY A 4 16.02 -14.48 -6.97
N LYS A 5 16.00 -15.81 -7.07
CA LYS A 5 16.99 -16.62 -7.81
C LYS A 5 16.46 -17.10 -9.18
N PRO A 6 17.22 -16.96 -10.27
CA PRO A 6 16.86 -17.53 -11.57
C PRO A 6 17.19 -19.04 -11.60
N VAL A 7 16.18 -19.89 -11.41
CA VAL A 7 16.38 -21.34 -11.20
C VAL A 7 16.12 -22.23 -12.42
N GLY A 8 15.50 -21.71 -13.48
CA GLY A 8 15.20 -22.48 -14.68
C GLY A 8 14.55 -21.66 -15.79
N VAL A 9 14.71 -22.12 -17.02
CA VAL A 9 14.11 -21.54 -18.24
C VAL A 9 13.49 -22.67 -19.05
N PHE A 10 12.21 -22.54 -19.37
CA PHE A 10 11.44 -23.56 -20.08
C PHE A 10 10.72 -22.94 -21.27
N ARG A 11 10.57 -23.70 -22.36
CA ARG A 11 9.83 -23.25 -23.55
C ARG A 11 8.33 -23.26 -23.24
N THR A 12 7.67 -22.12 -23.45
CA THR A 12 6.21 -21.97 -23.42
C THR A 12 5.70 -21.51 -24.79
N HIS A 13 5.00 -20.37 -24.87
CA HIS A 13 4.52 -19.76 -26.11
C HIS A 13 4.58 -18.23 -26.01
N GLU A 14 4.43 -17.53 -27.13
CA GLU A 14 4.67 -16.09 -27.22
C GLU A 14 3.73 -15.22 -26.37
N GLU A 15 2.49 -15.66 -26.14
CA GLU A 15 1.53 -14.92 -25.31
C GLU A 15 1.61 -15.28 -23.81
N ALA A 16 2.39 -16.30 -23.42
CA ALA A 16 2.63 -16.61 -22.00
C ALA A 16 3.51 -15.55 -21.34
N PRO A 17 3.48 -15.44 -20.00
CA PRO A 17 4.48 -14.66 -19.27
C PRO A 17 5.91 -15.04 -19.63
N ARG A 18 6.77 -14.02 -19.69
CA ARG A 18 8.22 -14.17 -19.88
C ARG A 18 8.92 -14.56 -18.59
N VAL A 19 8.38 -14.12 -17.44
CA VAL A 19 8.92 -14.45 -16.11
C VAL A 19 7.78 -14.87 -15.19
N LEU A 20 7.98 -15.99 -14.50
CA LEU A 20 7.14 -16.44 -13.38
C LEU A 20 7.95 -16.33 -12.09
N ILE A 21 7.36 -15.76 -11.05
CA ILE A 21 8.04 -15.42 -9.80
C ILE A 21 7.29 -16.03 -8.62
N ALA A 22 8.00 -16.74 -7.74
CA ALA A 22 7.47 -17.18 -6.45
C ALA A 22 8.47 -16.81 -5.35
N ASN A 23 8.11 -15.91 -4.43
CA ASN A 23 9.02 -15.39 -3.40
C ASN A 23 8.47 -15.64 -1.99
N ALA A 24 9.37 -16.02 -1.07
CA ALA A 24 9.11 -16.17 0.38
C ALA A 24 8.03 -17.20 0.80
N HIS A 25 7.57 -18.06 -0.13
CA HIS A 25 6.60 -19.11 0.17
C HIS A 25 7.22 -20.18 1.06
N LEU A 26 6.53 -20.50 2.15
CA LEU A 26 6.84 -21.56 3.08
C LEU A 26 5.57 -22.40 3.29
N VAL A 27 5.74 -23.70 3.53
CA VAL A 27 4.60 -24.57 3.88
C VAL A 27 3.96 -24.01 5.16
N PRO A 28 2.62 -23.94 5.29
CA PRO A 28 1.97 -23.12 6.33
C PRO A 28 2.46 -23.33 7.76
N ARG A 29 2.74 -24.57 8.18
CA ARG A 29 3.26 -24.87 9.52
C ARG A 29 4.65 -24.26 9.80
N TRP A 30 5.41 -23.97 8.75
CA TRP A 30 6.75 -23.40 8.76
C TRP A 30 6.76 -21.92 8.33
N ALA A 31 5.60 -21.32 8.09
CA ALA A 31 5.46 -19.92 7.72
C ALA A 31 5.66 -18.99 8.93
N THR A 32 6.84 -19.03 9.54
CA THR A 32 7.24 -18.18 10.66
C THR A 32 8.50 -17.39 10.33
N TRP A 33 8.71 -16.26 11.01
CA TRP A 33 9.93 -15.47 10.86
C TRP A 33 11.19 -16.25 11.23
N ASP A 34 11.14 -17.14 12.23
CA ASP A 34 12.30 -17.94 12.65
C ASP A 34 12.77 -18.89 11.53
N GLU A 35 11.85 -19.62 10.91
CA GLU A 35 12.19 -20.51 9.81
C GLU A 35 12.62 -19.72 8.56
N PHE A 36 11.94 -18.61 8.27
CA PHE A 36 12.33 -17.71 7.19
C PHE A 36 13.79 -17.23 7.35
N ARG A 37 14.16 -16.75 8.54
CA ARG A 37 15.51 -16.25 8.84
C ARG A 37 16.54 -17.38 8.83
N ARG A 38 16.20 -18.58 9.31
CA ARG A 38 17.07 -19.76 9.20
C ARG A 38 17.39 -20.05 7.73
N LEU A 39 16.40 -20.02 6.84
CA LEU A 39 16.59 -20.23 5.40
C LEU A 39 17.34 -19.06 4.73
N GLU A 40 17.14 -17.84 5.19
CA GLU A 40 17.84 -16.65 4.69
C GLU A 40 19.33 -16.71 4.99
N VAL A 41 19.71 -17.07 6.23
CA VAL A 41 21.11 -17.28 6.63
C VAL A 41 21.79 -18.37 5.81
N LEU A 42 21.03 -19.40 5.39
CA LEU A 42 21.52 -20.45 4.49
C LEU A 42 21.57 -20.02 3.01
N GLY A 43 21.15 -18.80 2.67
CA GLY A 43 21.08 -18.29 1.30
C GLY A 43 20.01 -18.97 0.44
N LEU A 44 18.94 -19.49 1.05
CA LEU A 44 17.91 -20.31 0.40
C LEU A 44 16.59 -19.56 0.12
N THR A 45 16.40 -18.36 0.69
CA THR A 45 15.19 -17.56 0.50
C THR A 45 15.51 -16.06 0.44
N MET A 46 14.49 -15.27 0.11
CA MET A 46 14.53 -13.81 0.01
C MET A 46 13.13 -13.26 0.29
N TYR A 47 13.04 -12.18 1.05
CA TYR A 47 11.76 -11.53 1.33
C TYR A 47 11.35 -10.68 0.12
N GLY A 48 10.28 -11.09 -0.56
CA GLY A 48 9.82 -10.40 -1.76
C GLY A 48 9.04 -9.11 -1.50
N GLN A 49 8.61 -8.88 -0.26
CA GLN A 49 7.55 -7.92 0.06
C GLN A 49 6.39 -8.09 -0.95
N MET A 50 5.76 -7.02 -1.42
CA MET A 50 4.84 -7.02 -2.55
C MET A 50 5.60 -6.71 -3.84
N THR A 51 5.97 -5.46 -4.06
CA THR A 51 6.50 -5.00 -5.36
C THR A 51 8.02 -5.07 -5.50
N ALA A 52 8.73 -5.37 -4.41
CA ALA A 52 10.20 -5.42 -4.42
C ALA A 52 10.70 -6.62 -5.24
N GLY A 53 10.29 -7.84 -4.87
CA GLY A 53 10.68 -9.06 -5.55
C GLY A 53 9.96 -9.32 -6.90
N SER A 54 9.00 -8.47 -7.27
CA SER A 54 8.22 -8.56 -8.52
C SER A 54 8.44 -7.38 -9.46
N TRP A 55 9.41 -6.50 -9.15
CA TRP A 55 9.95 -5.48 -10.05
C TRP A 55 8.93 -4.47 -10.58
N ILE A 56 8.04 -3.99 -9.71
CA ILE A 56 7.03 -2.98 -10.06
C ILE A 56 6.90 -1.87 -9.00
N TYR A 57 7.98 -1.65 -8.25
CA TYR A 57 8.10 -0.56 -7.30
C TYR A 57 8.43 0.76 -8.02
N ILE A 58 7.65 1.81 -7.77
CA ILE A 58 7.78 3.13 -8.43
C ILE A 58 8.11 4.24 -7.43
N GLY A 59 8.84 3.90 -6.37
CA GLY A 59 9.12 4.81 -5.27
C GLY A 59 7.90 5.02 -4.36
N THR A 60 7.95 6.09 -3.58
CA THR A 60 6.92 6.48 -2.61
C THR A 60 5.54 6.67 -3.27
N GLN A 61 5.53 7.06 -4.55
CA GLN A 61 4.30 7.28 -5.31
C GLN A 61 3.41 6.02 -5.37
N GLY A 62 3.97 4.82 -5.31
CA GLY A 62 3.20 3.58 -5.45
C GLY A 62 2.05 3.41 -4.46
N ILE A 63 2.19 3.96 -3.24
CA ILE A 63 1.17 3.93 -2.19
C ILE A 63 0.47 5.28 -1.97
N LEU A 64 0.97 6.34 -2.62
CA LEU A 64 0.51 7.71 -2.37
C LEU A 64 -1.00 7.85 -2.60
N GLN A 65 -1.52 7.35 -3.72
CA GLN A 65 -2.95 7.46 -3.98
C GLN A 65 -3.79 6.63 -3.01
N GLY A 66 -3.35 5.42 -2.64
CA GLY A 66 -4.07 4.62 -1.64
C GLY A 66 -4.16 5.33 -0.29
N THR A 67 -3.10 6.04 0.09
CA THR A 67 -3.05 6.86 1.31
C THR A 67 -3.89 8.12 1.20
N TYR A 68 -3.86 8.78 0.04
CA TYR A 68 -4.72 9.90 -0.27
C TYR A 68 -6.20 9.50 -0.22
N GLU A 69 -6.60 8.38 -0.83
CA GLU A 69 -7.99 7.90 -0.82
C GLU A 69 -8.45 7.46 0.56
N THR A 70 -7.57 6.85 1.36
CA THR A 70 -7.86 6.51 2.76
C THR A 70 -8.19 7.77 3.57
N PHE A 71 -7.36 8.80 3.46
CA PHE A 71 -7.62 10.07 4.14
C PHE A 71 -8.82 10.83 3.56
N ALA A 72 -9.03 10.77 2.24
CA ALA A 72 -10.18 11.40 1.58
C ALA A 72 -11.50 10.75 2.01
N GLU A 73 -11.54 9.43 2.15
CA GLU A 73 -12.71 8.70 2.64
C GLU A 73 -12.94 8.96 4.13
N CYS A 74 -11.89 8.94 4.95
CA CYS A 74 -11.96 9.36 6.35
C CYS A 74 -12.54 10.80 6.46
N ALA A 75 -12.11 11.71 5.60
CA ALA A 75 -12.66 13.07 5.52
C ALA A 75 -14.16 13.08 5.17
N ARG A 76 -14.59 12.28 4.21
CA ARG A 76 -16.02 12.16 3.83
C ARG A 76 -16.87 11.62 4.96
N GLN A 77 -16.43 10.56 5.63
CA GLN A 77 -17.18 9.93 6.71
C GLN A 77 -17.26 10.77 7.99
N HIS A 78 -16.18 11.49 8.34
CA HIS A 78 -16.06 12.09 9.67
C HIS A 78 -15.97 13.63 9.68
N PHE A 79 -15.59 14.27 8.56
CA PHE A 79 -15.21 15.69 8.54
C PHE A 79 -15.85 16.50 7.40
N GLY A 80 -16.88 15.99 6.74
CA GLY A 80 -17.61 16.72 5.69
C GLY A 80 -16.86 16.80 4.35
N GLY A 81 -15.94 15.86 4.10
CA GLY A 81 -15.26 15.69 2.81
C GLY A 81 -13.91 16.42 2.66
N SER A 82 -13.40 17.07 3.70
CA SER A 82 -12.08 17.72 3.71
C SER A 82 -11.39 17.57 5.06
N LEU A 83 -10.05 17.51 5.07
CA LEU A 83 -9.23 17.55 6.28
C LEU A 83 -8.71 18.96 6.60
N GLU A 84 -9.20 20.00 5.92
CA GLU A 84 -8.88 21.38 6.29
C GLU A 84 -9.22 21.68 7.75
N GLY A 85 -8.23 22.22 8.47
CA GLY A 85 -8.36 22.52 9.90
C GLY A 85 -8.36 21.26 10.79
N ARG A 86 -7.89 20.12 10.26
CA ARG A 86 -7.71 18.87 10.99
C ARG A 86 -6.22 18.55 11.14
N LEU A 87 -5.91 17.83 12.21
CA LEU A 87 -4.58 17.30 12.50
C LEU A 87 -4.57 15.78 12.31
N VAL A 88 -3.69 15.31 11.44
CA VAL A 88 -3.33 13.90 11.27
C VAL A 88 -2.03 13.65 12.05
N VAL A 89 -2.03 12.65 12.94
CA VAL A 89 -0.81 12.16 13.62
C VAL A 89 -0.54 10.73 13.19
N THR A 90 0.73 10.42 12.89
CA THR A 90 1.19 9.06 12.54
C THR A 90 2.68 8.88 12.84
N ALA A 91 3.21 7.70 12.53
CA ALA A 91 4.65 7.43 12.50
C ALA A 91 5.09 6.60 11.30
N GLY A 92 6.42 6.56 11.13
CA GLY A 92 7.10 5.86 10.05
C GLY A 92 7.15 6.69 8.78
N LEU A 93 8.31 7.26 8.47
CA LEU A 93 8.59 7.98 7.23
C LEU A 93 9.52 7.14 6.35
N GLY A 94 9.19 5.84 6.22
CA GLY A 94 9.88 4.87 5.37
C GLY A 94 9.56 5.03 3.89
N GLY A 95 9.89 4.01 3.07
CA GLY A 95 9.62 4.05 1.62
C GLY A 95 8.14 4.25 1.30
N MET A 96 7.27 3.51 2.00
CA MET A 96 5.81 3.65 1.91
C MET A 96 5.29 4.71 2.90
N GLY A 97 5.75 4.63 4.15
CA GLY A 97 5.54 5.61 5.24
C GLY A 97 5.66 7.08 4.84
N GLY A 98 6.63 7.38 3.97
CA GLY A 98 6.91 8.72 3.48
C GLY A 98 5.82 9.30 2.58
N ALA A 99 4.80 8.53 2.16
CA ALA A 99 3.68 9.03 1.38
C ALA A 99 2.61 9.71 2.24
N GLN A 100 2.55 9.37 3.54
CA GLN A 100 1.56 9.88 4.48
C GLN A 100 1.49 11.42 4.58
N PRO A 101 2.61 12.17 4.67
CA PRO A 101 2.55 13.62 4.81
C PRO A 101 1.97 14.30 3.57
N LEU A 102 2.41 13.88 2.37
CA LEU A 102 1.87 14.40 1.11
C LEU A 102 0.39 14.02 0.93
N ALA A 103 0.00 12.79 1.24
CA ALA A 103 -1.40 12.35 1.16
C ALA A 103 -2.33 13.15 2.10
N ALA A 104 -1.87 13.44 3.32
CA ALA A 104 -2.63 14.21 4.30
C ALA A 104 -2.77 15.68 3.85
N THR A 105 -1.68 16.31 3.39
CA THR A 105 -1.70 17.71 2.92
C THR A 105 -2.45 17.87 1.60
N MET A 106 -2.47 16.88 0.72
CA MET A 106 -3.35 16.84 -0.48
C MET A 106 -4.84 16.78 -0.13
N ASN A 107 -5.19 16.37 1.09
CA ASN A 107 -6.54 16.43 1.65
C ASN A 107 -6.77 17.67 2.55
N GLY A 108 -5.79 18.58 2.64
CA GLY A 108 -5.89 19.84 3.39
C GLY A 108 -5.47 19.78 4.86
N ALA A 109 -4.96 18.64 5.34
CA ALA A 109 -4.63 18.46 6.75
C ALA A 109 -3.32 19.16 7.17
N ALA A 110 -3.26 19.57 8.44
CA ALA A 110 -2.01 19.65 9.16
C ALA A 110 -1.57 18.23 9.55
N PHE A 111 -0.28 17.93 9.45
CA PHE A 111 0.27 16.60 9.62
C PHE A 111 1.49 16.60 10.54
N LEU A 112 1.51 15.67 11.50
CA LEU A 112 2.67 15.34 12.33
C LEU A 112 3.04 13.87 12.15
N GLY A 113 4.22 13.62 11.58
CA GLY A 113 4.76 12.27 11.39
C GLY A 113 6.00 12.05 12.24
N VAL A 114 5.98 11.06 13.13
CA VAL A 114 7.13 10.72 13.98
C VAL A 114 8.04 9.71 13.27
N GLU A 115 9.33 9.98 13.24
CA GLU A 115 10.34 9.09 12.66
C GLU A 115 11.61 9.12 13.50
N VAL A 116 12.15 7.95 13.79
CA VAL A 116 13.32 7.78 14.66
C VAL A 116 14.63 7.97 13.90
N ASP A 117 14.63 7.77 12.58
CA ASP A 117 15.79 7.95 11.72
C ASP A 117 15.80 9.33 11.03
N PRO A 118 16.74 10.23 11.39
CA PRO A 118 16.81 11.56 10.79
C PRO A 118 17.15 11.53 9.30
N HIS A 119 17.84 10.49 8.81
CA HIS A 119 18.08 10.33 7.37
C HIS A 119 16.77 10.08 6.62
N ARG A 120 15.83 9.35 7.22
CA ARG A 120 14.52 9.13 6.60
C ARG A 120 13.74 10.42 6.49
N ILE A 121 13.70 11.26 7.51
CA ILE A 121 13.04 12.57 7.47
C ILE A 121 13.64 13.45 6.35
N ARG A 122 14.97 13.60 6.34
CA ARG A 122 15.69 14.40 5.32
C ARG A 122 15.37 13.97 3.90
N ARG A 123 15.33 12.67 3.63
CA ARG A 123 14.98 12.14 2.31
C ARG A 123 13.56 12.53 1.86
N ARG A 124 12.61 12.73 2.79
CA ARG A 124 11.23 13.12 2.43
C ARG A 124 11.14 14.61 2.14
N LEU A 125 11.94 15.43 2.84
CA LEU A 125 12.14 16.83 2.48
C LEU A 125 12.74 16.95 1.06
N GLU A 126 13.82 16.22 0.78
CA GLU A 126 14.51 16.23 -0.52
C GLU A 126 13.60 15.80 -1.68
N THR A 127 12.69 14.86 -1.43
CA THR A 127 11.78 14.34 -2.45
C THR A 127 10.46 15.10 -2.55
N GLY A 128 10.26 16.16 -1.74
CA GLY A 128 9.04 16.98 -1.75
C GLY A 128 7.81 16.32 -1.11
N TYR A 129 8.01 15.25 -0.34
CA TYR A 129 6.94 14.53 0.36
C TYR A 129 6.67 15.04 1.79
N LEU A 130 7.51 15.95 2.29
CA LEU A 130 7.43 16.54 3.63
C LEU A 130 7.88 18.01 3.57
N ASP A 131 7.25 18.91 4.34
CA ASP A 131 7.54 20.35 4.30
C ASP A 131 8.60 20.80 5.31
N ARG A 132 8.56 20.24 6.52
CA ARG A 132 9.39 20.66 7.66
C ARG A 132 9.86 19.48 8.50
N MET A 133 10.98 19.67 9.17
CA MET A 133 11.50 18.77 10.20
C MET A 133 11.60 19.51 11.52
N ALA A 134 11.22 18.86 12.61
CA ALA A 134 11.41 19.33 13.97
C ALA A 134 12.17 18.24 14.77
N THR A 135 12.93 18.66 15.78
CA THR A 135 13.65 17.75 16.68
C THR A 135 13.15 17.84 18.13
N ASP A 136 12.14 18.67 18.35
CA ASP A 136 11.51 18.92 19.64
C ASP A 136 9.99 18.82 19.48
N LEU A 137 9.32 18.19 20.45
CA LEU A 137 7.88 17.96 20.40
C LEU A 137 7.09 19.27 20.56
N ASP A 138 7.55 20.20 21.39
CA ASP A 138 6.86 21.47 21.63
C ASP A 138 6.88 22.32 20.35
N GLU A 139 8.05 22.43 19.69
CA GLU A 139 8.17 23.08 18.37
C GLU A 139 7.25 22.42 17.33
N ALA A 140 7.26 21.09 17.24
CA ALA A 140 6.45 20.37 16.26
C ALA A 140 4.95 20.60 16.48
N LEU A 141 4.50 20.58 17.74
CA LEU A 141 3.12 20.83 18.12
C LEU A 141 2.71 22.27 17.82
N ASP A 142 3.54 23.25 18.14
CA ASP A 142 3.26 24.66 17.84
C ASP A 142 3.04 24.89 16.34
N LEU A 143 3.89 24.29 15.49
CA LEU A 143 3.76 24.36 14.03
C LEU A 143 2.43 23.75 13.55
N VAL A 144 2.14 22.50 13.90
CA VAL A 144 0.97 21.79 13.36
C VAL A 144 -0.35 22.28 13.95
N LEU A 145 -0.37 22.71 15.22
CA LEU A 145 -1.56 23.30 15.84
C LEU A 145 -1.85 24.70 15.30
N THR A 146 -0.82 25.48 14.98
CA THR A 146 -0.99 26.77 14.28
C THR A 146 -1.53 26.55 12.88
N ALA A 147 -0.96 25.62 12.10
CA ALA A 147 -1.46 25.26 10.77
C ALA A 147 -2.92 24.76 10.82
N LYS A 148 -3.24 23.89 11.79
CA LYS A 148 -4.62 23.43 12.05
C LYS A 148 -5.55 24.62 12.29
N LYS A 149 -5.18 25.55 13.16
CA LYS A 149 -5.99 26.75 13.47
C LYS A 149 -6.21 27.64 12.24
N ASN A 150 -5.18 27.80 11.41
CA ASN A 150 -5.24 28.61 10.20
C ASN A 150 -5.85 27.88 8.99
N ARG A 151 -6.19 26.59 9.13
CA ARG A 151 -6.66 25.72 8.04
C ARG A 151 -5.65 25.59 6.90
N GLU A 152 -4.37 25.60 7.25
CA GLU A 152 -3.25 25.47 6.31
C GLU A 152 -2.80 24.01 6.23
N ALA A 153 -2.58 23.53 5.00
CA ALA A 153 -1.96 22.23 4.78
C ALA A 153 -0.46 22.33 5.03
N LEU A 154 0.02 21.68 6.09
CA LEU A 154 1.44 21.67 6.47
C LEU A 154 1.82 20.31 7.03
N SER A 155 2.95 19.77 6.57
CA SER A 155 3.50 18.51 7.08
C SER A 155 4.83 18.69 7.83
N VAL A 156 4.86 18.20 9.07
CA VAL A 156 6.02 18.25 9.97
C VAL A 156 6.46 16.83 10.32
N GLY A 157 7.72 16.52 10.06
CA GLY A 157 8.38 15.29 10.50
C GLY A 157 9.10 15.54 11.82
N LEU A 158 8.69 14.86 12.88
CA LEU A 158 9.33 14.95 14.19
C LEU A 158 10.35 13.83 14.34
N LEU A 159 11.60 14.19 14.62
CA LEU A 159 12.61 13.22 15.06
C LEU A 159 12.28 12.72 16.47
N GLY A 160 11.91 11.46 16.59
CA GLY A 160 11.56 10.87 17.88
C GLY A 160 11.07 9.43 17.77
N ASN A 161 10.77 8.82 18.92
CA ASN A 161 10.14 7.51 18.99
C ASN A 161 8.63 7.67 19.23
N ILE A 162 7.80 7.07 18.39
CA ILE A 162 6.33 7.17 18.51
C ILE A 162 5.81 6.58 19.84
N ALA A 163 6.50 5.58 20.39
CA ALA A 163 6.20 5.02 21.70
C ALA A 163 6.56 5.94 22.88
N ASP A 164 7.24 7.07 22.63
CA ASP A 164 7.39 8.18 23.57
C ASP A 164 6.38 9.31 23.27
N VAL A 165 6.19 9.63 21.98
CA VAL A 165 5.38 10.78 21.56
C VAL A 165 3.88 10.58 21.83
N LEU A 166 3.26 9.44 21.46
CA LEU A 166 1.82 9.26 21.68
C LEU A 166 1.42 9.25 23.16
N PRO A 167 2.14 8.54 24.06
CA PRO A 167 1.87 8.65 25.49
C PRO A 167 1.96 10.09 26.02
N GLU A 168 2.89 10.89 25.47
CA GLU A 168 3.02 12.29 25.83
C GLU A 168 1.84 13.14 25.31
N LEU A 169 1.32 12.87 24.11
CA LEU A 169 0.09 13.49 23.62
C LEU A 169 -1.11 13.17 24.52
N VAL A 170 -1.24 11.90 24.93
CA VAL A 170 -2.27 11.46 25.90
C VAL A 170 -2.12 12.24 27.21
N ARG A 171 -0.90 12.31 27.77
CA ARG A 171 -0.62 13.01 29.03
C ARG A 171 -0.96 14.51 28.95
N ARG A 172 -0.72 15.14 27.81
CA ARG A 172 -1.01 16.57 27.56
C ARG A 172 -2.46 16.84 27.17
N GLY A 173 -3.28 15.80 26.95
CA GLY A 173 -4.65 15.95 26.47
C GLY A 173 -4.74 16.46 25.03
N ILE A 174 -3.73 16.21 24.20
CA ILE A 174 -3.70 16.63 22.80
C ILE A 174 -4.26 15.48 21.96
N VAL A 175 -5.51 15.62 21.54
CA VAL A 175 -6.20 14.62 20.71
C VAL A 175 -6.11 15.01 19.24
N PRO A 176 -5.47 14.21 18.38
CA PRO A 176 -5.50 14.44 16.93
C PRO A 176 -6.90 14.15 16.39
N ASP A 177 -7.25 14.74 15.24
CA ASP A 177 -8.53 14.41 14.58
C ASP A 177 -8.46 13.02 13.93
N VAL A 178 -7.29 12.69 13.35
CA VAL A 178 -7.01 11.39 12.71
C VAL A 178 -5.71 10.82 13.24
N LEU A 179 -5.70 9.53 13.60
CA LEU A 179 -4.55 8.82 14.14
C LEU A 179 -4.34 7.49 13.41
N THR A 180 -3.11 7.20 13.03
CA THR A 180 -2.72 5.93 12.41
C THR A 180 -1.24 5.63 12.65
N ASP A 181 -0.72 4.53 12.11
CA ASP A 181 0.70 4.18 12.14
C ASP A 181 1.15 3.47 10.85
N GLN A 182 2.37 3.77 10.41
CA GLN A 182 3.03 3.05 9.31
C GLN A 182 4.53 2.79 9.60
N THR A 183 4.90 2.60 10.88
CA THR A 183 6.17 1.96 11.21
C THR A 183 6.25 0.56 10.58
N SER A 184 7.44 -0.02 10.46
CA SER A 184 7.59 -1.37 9.91
C SER A 184 7.34 -2.44 10.98
N ALA A 185 6.19 -2.39 11.66
CA ALA A 185 5.85 -3.30 12.77
C ALA A 185 5.81 -4.80 12.39
N HIS A 186 5.69 -5.11 11.10
CA HIS A 186 5.66 -6.48 10.59
C HIS A 186 6.97 -7.27 10.79
N ASP A 187 8.10 -6.59 11.05
CA ASP A 187 9.39 -7.23 11.32
C ASP A 187 10.01 -6.67 12.60
N LEU A 188 9.89 -7.45 13.68
CA LEU A 188 10.38 -7.10 15.02
C LEU A 188 11.89 -6.89 15.08
N ARG A 189 12.68 -7.49 14.17
CA ARG A 189 14.15 -7.32 14.19
C ARG A 189 14.61 -6.09 13.47
N VAL A 190 13.96 -5.68 12.38
CA VAL A 190 14.49 -4.62 11.52
C VAL A 190 13.65 -3.35 11.58
N GLY A 191 12.34 -3.50 11.70
CA GLY A 191 11.38 -2.47 11.31
C GLY A 191 10.93 -1.50 12.39
N TYR A 192 11.20 -1.80 13.67
CA TYR A 192 10.77 -0.98 14.80
C TYR A 192 11.93 -0.79 15.79
N ILE A 193 12.12 0.43 16.30
CA ILE A 193 13.16 0.74 17.28
C ILE A 193 12.55 0.79 18.68
N PRO A 194 13.05 0.01 19.65
CA PRO A 194 12.50 0.00 21.00
C PRO A 194 12.69 1.36 21.67
N ARG A 195 11.72 1.71 22.53
CA ARG A 195 11.72 2.94 23.34
C ARG A 195 13.01 3.04 24.16
N GLY A 196 13.56 4.25 24.25
CA GLY A 196 14.77 4.52 25.05
C GLY A 196 16.10 4.17 24.35
N TYR A 197 16.06 3.77 23.08
CA TYR A 197 17.25 3.51 22.28
C TYR A 197 17.31 4.46 21.07
N ASP A 198 18.51 4.95 20.79
CA ASP A 198 18.83 5.51 19.48
C ASP A 198 19.17 4.39 18.48
N LEU A 199 19.44 4.76 17.22
CA LEU A 199 19.70 3.80 16.15
C LEU A 199 20.96 2.95 16.39
N GLU A 200 22.02 3.55 16.93
CA GLU A 200 23.30 2.87 17.14
C GLU A 200 23.21 1.88 18.30
N ALA A 201 22.62 2.31 19.43
CA ALA A 201 22.37 1.46 20.58
C ALA A 201 21.37 0.34 20.24
N ALA A 202 20.34 0.62 19.45
CA ALA A 202 19.39 -0.38 18.97
C ALA A 202 20.07 -1.43 18.06
N ALA A 203 20.97 -1.02 17.18
CA ALA A 203 21.73 -1.93 16.34
C ALA A 203 22.64 -2.85 17.18
N ALA A 204 23.40 -2.27 18.13
CA ALA A 204 24.26 -3.03 19.02
C ALA A 204 23.47 -4.02 19.91
N PHE A 205 22.28 -3.60 20.41
CA PHE A 205 21.40 -4.47 21.19
C PHE A 205 20.89 -5.64 20.33
N ARG A 206 20.40 -5.36 19.13
CA ARG A 206 19.91 -6.36 18.18
C ARG A 206 20.95 -7.42 17.82
N GLU A 207 22.21 -7.03 17.66
CA GLU A 207 23.30 -7.98 17.38
C GLU A 207 23.66 -8.84 18.59
N LYS A 208 23.75 -8.22 19.77
CA LYS A 208 24.20 -8.89 21.00
C LYS A 208 23.15 -9.84 21.56
N ASP A 209 21.88 -9.44 21.53
CA ASP A 209 20.75 -10.18 22.09
C ASP A 209 19.48 -9.98 21.22
N PRO A 210 19.36 -10.73 20.11
CA PRO A 210 18.23 -10.60 19.19
C PRO A 210 16.87 -10.87 19.84
N GLU A 211 16.80 -11.84 20.76
CA GLU A 211 15.54 -12.21 21.44
C GLU A 211 15.13 -11.14 22.45
N GLY A 212 16.09 -10.61 23.23
CA GLY A 212 15.86 -9.47 24.11
C GLY A 212 15.43 -8.23 23.33
N TYR A 213 16.01 -7.99 22.15
CA TYR A 213 15.64 -6.89 21.27
C TYR A 213 14.18 -7.02 20.78
N GLU A 214 13.79 -8.19 20.27
CA GLU A 214 12.41 -8.46 19.83
C GLU A 214 11.41 -8.25 20.98
N ASN A 215 11.76 -8.67 22.20
CA ASN A 215 10.92 -8.44 23.38
C ASN A 215 10.79 -6.95 23.73
N ALA A 216 11.89 -6.19 23.71
CA ALA A 216 11.85 -4.75 23.98
C ALA A 216 11.05 -3.98 22.91
N VAL A 217 11.11 -4.42 21.66
CA VAL A 217 10.28 -3.90 20.57
C VAL A 217 8.80 -4.16 20.84
N LEU A 218 8.43 -5.40 21.17
CA LEU A 218 7.04 -5.77 21.50
C LEU A 218 6.50 -4.98 22.68
N ASP A 219 7.30 -4.77 23.73
CA ASP A 219 6.91 -3.97 24.89
C ASP A 219 6.68 -2.50 24.51
N SER A 220 7.49 -1.97 23.58
CA SER A 220 7.30 -0.62 23.02
C SER A 220 6.05 -0.51 22.14
N MET A 221 5.73 -1.57 21.38
CA MET A 221 4.51 -1.65 20.57
C MET A 221 3.25 -1.70 21.45
N VAL A 222 3.30 -2.39 22.60
CA VAL A 222 2.18 -2.38 23.57
C VAL A 222 1.89 -0.95 24.03
N VAL A 223 2.92 -0.21 24.45
CA VAL A 223 2.77 1.20 24.87
C VAL A 223 2.21 2.07 23.75
N HIS A 224 2.68 1.86 22.52
CA HIS A 224 2.18 2.56 21.34
C HIS A 224 0.67 2.28 21.14
N VAL A 225 0.26 1.01 21.09
CA VAL A 225 -1.14 0.63 20.87
C VAL A 225 -2.05 1.10 22.01
N GLU A 226 -1.61 1.02 23.26
CA GLU A 226 -2.38 1.54 24.40
C GLU A 226 -2.60 3.06 24.28
N ALA A 227 -1.61 3.81 23.82
CA ALA A 227 -1.76 5.24 23.56
C ALA A 227 -2.71 5.52 22.39
N MET A 228 -2.68 4.71 21.33
CA MET A 228 -3.65 4.81 20.23
C MET A 228 -5.08 4.56 20.72
N LEU A 229 -5.30 3.52 21.53
CA LEU A 229 -6.61 3.22 22.13
C LEU A 229 -7.10 4.34 23.05
N ALA A 230 -6.21 4.95 23.83
CA ALA A 230 -6.55 6.08 24.69
C ALA A 230 -6.97 7.32 23.88
N LEU A 231 -6.25 7.64 22.80
CA LEU A 231 -6.60 8.76 21.91
C LEU A 231 -7.89 8.48 21.11
N GLN A 232 -8.11 7.23 20.70
CA GLN A 232 -9.38 6.79 20.10
C GLN A 232 -10.56 7.02 21.04
N GLN A 233 -10.44 6.61 22.31
CA GLN A 233 -11.46 6.85 23.34
C GLN A 233 -11.68 8.34 23.60
N ALA A 234 -10.65 9.17 23.44
CA ALA A 234 -10.73 10.62 23.54
C ALA A 234 -11.33 11.30 22.28
N GLY A 235 -11.63 10.54 21.23
CA GLY A 235 -12.37 11.00 20.04
C GLY A 235 -11.56 11.04 18.74
N ALA A 236 -10.30 10.59 18.71
CA ALA A 236 -9.53 10.52 17.48
C ALA A 236 -10.07 9.42 16.54
N VAL A 237 -10.25 9.73 15.26
CA VAL A 237 -10.54 8.70 14.24
C VAL A 237 -9.28 7.88 14.04
N THR A 238 -9.24 6.70 14.67
CA THR A 238 -8.04 5.86 14.75
C THR A 238 -8.19 4.59 13.93
N PHE A 239 -7.19 4.26 13.11
CA PHE A 239 -7.17 3.05 12.29
C PHE A 239 -5.75 2.49 12.12
N ASP A 240 -5.65 1.22 11.77
CA ASP A 240 -4.40 0.54 11.39
C ASP A 240 -4.17 0.65 9.89
N TYR A 241 -2.93 0.98 9.51
CA TYR A 241 -2.54 1.18 8.11
C TYR A 241 -1.66 0.06 7.55
N GLY A 242 -1.94 -1.18 7.98
CA GLY A 242 -1.54 -2.38 7.28
C GLY A 242 -0.10 -2.84 7.53
N ASN A 243 0.44 -2.54 8.70
CA ASN A 243 1.77 -2.93 9.13
C ASN A 243 1.80 -4.06 10.17
N ASN A 244 0.62 -4.57 10.55
CA ASN A 244 0.41 -5.63 11.54
C ASN A 244 0.76 -5.27 12.99
N LEU A 245 0.83 -3.97 13.35
CA LEU A 245 1.09 -3.55 14.73
C LEU A 245 0.12 -4.19 15.73
N ARG A 246 -1.19 -4.18 15.43
CA ARG A 246 -2.21 -4.81 16.27
C ARG A 246 -2.03 -6.32 16.41
N GLY A 247 -1.74 -7.01 15.30
CA GLY A 247 -1.54 -8.45 15.29
C GLY A 247 -0.32 -8.87 16.11
N GLN A 248 0.79 -8.15 16.01
CA GLN A 248 2.01 -8.43 16.77
C GLN A 248 1.76 -8.39 18.29
N VAL A 249 1.11 -7.33 18.80
CA VAL A 249 0.83 -7.21 20.24
C VAL A 249 -0.27 -8.17 20.70
N ALA A 250 -1.24 -8.50 19.85
CA ALA A 250 -2.26 -9.49 20.17
C ALA A 250 -1.63 -10.89 20.32
N ASP A 251 -0.82 -11.31 19.35
CA ASP A 251 -0.29 -12.67 19.30
C ASP A 251 0.86 -12.89 20.30
N HIS A 252 1.73 -11.90 20.49
CA HIS A 252 2.92 -12.04 21.33
C HIS A 252 2.78 -11.49 22.75
N ARG A 253 1.75 -10.67 23.01
CA ARG A 253 1.50 -10.06 24.34
C ARG A 253 0.06 -10.24 24.84
N GLY A 254 -0.81 -10.88 24.06
CA GLY A 254 -2.20 -11.15 24.46
C GLY A 254 -3.09 -9.91 24.49
N LEU A 255 -2.65 -8.78 23.89
CA LEU A 255 -3.42 -7.53 23.86
C LEU A 255 -4.49 -7.57 22.76
N THR A 256 -5.48 -8.44 22.92
CA THR A 256 -6.56 -8.64 21.93
C THR A 256 -7.39 -7.40 21.66
N ARG A 257 -7.52 -6.51 22.66
CA ARG A 257 -8.17 -5.19 22.54
C ARG A 257 -7.49 -4.27 21.52
N ALA A 258 -6.28 -4.59 21.04
CA ALA A 258 -5.66 -3.87 19.93
C ALA A 258 -6.54 -3.83 18.67
N PHE A 259 -7.40 -4.84 18.45
CA PHE A 259 -8.34 -4.89 17.33
C PHE A 259 -9.62 -4.05 17.54
N GLU A 260 -9.76 -3.32 18.66
CA GLU A 260 -10.71 -2.20 18.76
C GLU A 260 -10.35 -1.05 17.79
N ILE A 261 -9.09 -1.00 17.33
CA ILE A 261 -8.64 -0.16 16.23
C ILE A 261 -8.89 -0.94 14.92
N PRO A 262 -9.78 -0.46 14.02
CA PRO A 262 -10.07 -1.15 12.76
C PRO A 262 -8.93 -0.99 11.74
N GLY A 263 -8.77 -1.96 10.84
CA GLY A 263 -7.94 -1.78 9.64
C GLY A 263 -8.53 -0.76 8.67
N PHE A 264 -7.67 -0.06 7.93
CA PHE A 264 -8.09 0.95 6.96
C PHE A 264 -8.91 0.37 5.78
N VAL A 265 -8.70 -0.90 5.43
CA VAL A 265 -9.44 -1.51 4.32
C VAL A 265 -10.91 -1.71 4.63
N PRO A 266 -11.30 -2.41 5.72
CA PRO A 266 -12.71 -2.49 6.10
C PRO A 266 -13.32 -1.11 6.39
N ALA A 267 -12.54 -0.16 6.93
CA ALA A 267 -13.04 1.17 7.27
C ALA A 267 -13.30 2.07 6.04
N PHE A 268 -12.41 2.05 5.04
CA PHE A 268 -12.36 3.09 4.02
C PHE A 268 -12.20 2.58 2.57
N ILE A 269 -11.44 1.51 2.34
CA ILE A 269 -11.01 1.13 0.97
C ILE A 269 -11.89 0.05 0.34
N ARG A 270 -12.53 -0.82 1.12
CA ARG A 270 -13.27 -1.97 0.59
C ARG A 270 -14.33 -1.62 -0.47
N PRO A 271 -15.11 -0.52 -0.36
CA PRO A 271 -16.03 -0.12 -1.43
C PRO A 271 -15.34 0.07 -2.79
N LEU A 272 -14.12 0.62 -2.83
CA LEU A 272 -13.32 0.71 -4.05
C LEU A 272 -12.99 -0.69 -4.60
N PHE A 273 -12.63 -1.63 -3.73
CA PHE A 273 -12.35 -3.01 -4.14
C PHE A 273 -13.57 -3.73 -4.69
N CYS A 274 -14.77 -3.47 -4.17
CA CYS A 274 -16.02 -4.00 -4.70
C CYS A 274 -16.26 -3.59 -6.16
N ARG A 275 -15.76 -2.42 -6.58
CA ARG A 275 -15.80 -1.93 -7.98
C ARG A 275 -14.60 -2.35 -8.83
N GLY A 276 -13.69 -3.15 -8.27
CA GLY A 276 -12.43 -3.55 -8.92
C GLY A 276 -11.37 -2.43 -8.99
N ALA A 277 -11.57 -1.32 -8.27
CA ALA A 277 -10.54 -0.29 -8.14
C ALA A 277 -9.39 -0.76 -7.26
N GLY A 278 -8.21 -0.19 -7.50
CA GLY A 278 -6.99 -0.53 -6.78
C GLY A 278 -5.78 0.17 -7.40
N PRO A 279 -4.56 -0.08 -6.88
CA PRO A 279 -3.35 0.70 -7.18
C PRO A 279 -2.72 0.39 -8.54
N PHE A 280 -3.53 0.53 -9.60
CA PHE A 280 -3.11 0.47 -11.00
C PHE A 280 -2.06 1.55 -11.29
N ARG A 281 -0.97 1.16 -11.94
CA ARG A 281 0.18 2.02 -12.19
C ARG A 281 0.83 1.70 -13.52
N TRP A 282 1.58 2.66 -14.04
CA TRP A 282 2.43 2.45 -15.19
C TRP A 282 3.75 3.21 -15.09
N ALA A 283 4.74 2.77 -15.87
CA ALA A 283 6.05 3.39 -15.98
C ALA A 283 6.47 3.50 -17.45
N ALA A 284 7.05 4.64 -17.83
CA ALA A 284 7.55 4.89 -19.18
C ALA A 284 8.98 4.34 -19.32
N LEU A 285 9.18 3.33 -20.18
CA LEU A 285 10.50 2.72 -20.38
C LEU A 285 11.50 3.62 -21.12
N SER A 286 11.03 4.71 -21.73
CA SER A 286 11.87 5.74 -22.34
C SER A 286 12.72 6.49 -21.31
N GLY A 287 12.28 6.54 -20.05
CA GLY A 287 12.82 7.43 -19.04
C GLY A 287 12.39 8.90 -19.22
N ASN A 288 11.56 9.22 -20.22
CA ASN A 288 11.14 10.58 -20.51
C ASN A 288 9.86 10.95 -19.74
N PRO A 289 9.88 11.99 -18.87
CA PRO A 289 8.69 12.39 -18.12
C PRO A 289 7.55 12.91 -18.99
N ARG A 290 7.83 13.32 -20.24
CA ARG A 290 6.78 13.72 -21.19
C ARG A 290 5.84 12.57 -21.55
N ASP A 291 6.33 11.32 -21.57
CA ASP A 291 5.47 10.16 -21.80
C ASP A 291 4.41 10.04 -20.71
N ILE A 292 4.78 10.31 -19.44
CA ILE A 292 3.81 10.36 -18.34
C ILE A 292 2.81 11.51 -18.51
N ALA A 293 3.28 12.70 -18.92
CA ALA A 293 2.37 13.81 -19.19
C ALA A 293 1.35 13.48 -20.29
N VAL A 294 1.77 12.81 -21.37
CA VAL A 294 0.88 12.33 -22.44
C VAL A 294 -0.11 11.29 -21.91
N THR A 295 0.33 10.33 -21.10
CA THR A 295 -0.59 9.35 -20.50
C THR A 295 -1.56 9.98 -19.50
N ASP A 296 -1.13 10.98 -18.74
CA ASP A 296 -1.99 11.72 -17.82
C ASP A 296 -3.08 12.48 -18.62
N GLU A 297 -2.75 13.09 -19.77
CA GLU A 297 -3.76 13.73 -20.64
C GLU A 297 -4.72 12.68 -21.19
N ALA A 298 -4.21 11.53 -21.61
CA ALA A 298 -5.06 10.44 -22.09
C ALA A 298 -6.05 9.95 -21.02
N VAL A 299 -5.66 9.91 -19.74
CA VAL A 299 -6.59 9.60 -18.64
C VAL A 299 -7.69 10.66 -18.53
N LEU A 300 -7.33 11.95 -18.57
CA LEU A 300 -8.29 13.06 -18.48
C LEU A 300 -9.25 13.11 -19.69
N GLU A 301 -8.77 12.79 -20.89
CA GLU A 301 -9.58 12.69 -22.11
C GLU A 301 -10.52 11.49 -22.09
N THR A 302 -10.09 10.36 -21.52
CA THR A 302 -10.87 9.11 -21.52
C THR A 302 -11.98 9.13 -20.49
N PHE A 303 -11.75 9.77 -19.33
CA PHE A 303 -12.73 9.85 -18.23
C PHE A 303 -13.03 11.30 -17.83
N PRO A 304 -13.56 12.14 -18.74
CA PRO A 304 -13.77 13.56 -18.50
C PRO A 304 -14.78 13.85 -17.39
N GLU A 305 -15.69 12.92 -17.10
CA GLU A 305 -16.71 13.01 -16.06
C GLU A 305 -16.21 12.66 -14.65
N LYS A 306 -15.03 12.03 -14.53
CA LYS A 306 -14.47 11.61 -13.23
C LYS A 306 -13.67 12.74 -12.57
N GLU A 307 -14.37 13.71 -11.98
CA GLU A 307 -13.73 14.88 -11.32
C GLU A 307 -12.74 14.52 -10.21
N ALA A 308 -13.00 13.45 -9.43
CA ALA A 308 -12.07 12.98 -8.40
C ALA A 308 -10.75 12.47 -9.02
N LEU A 309 -10.85 11.70 -10.11
CA LEU A 309 -9.70 11.21 -10.89
C LEU A 309 -8.92 12.37 -11.51
N ALA A 310 -9.63 13.34 -12.08
CA ALA A 310 -9.03 14.52 -12.68
C ALA A 310 -8.27 15.36 -11.64
N ARG A 311 -8.85 15.54 -10.45
CA ARG A 311 -8.19 16.20 -9.32
C ARG A 311 -6.93 15.44 -8.88
N TRP A 312 -6.99 14.12 -8.78
CA TRP A 312 -5.83 13.28 -8.48
C TRP A 312 -4.70 13.51 -9.51
N ILE A 313 -4.99 13.38 -10.80
CA ILE A 313 -3.98 13.57 -11.87
C ILE A 313 -3.36 14.96 -11.83
N ARG A 314 -4.17 16.02 -11.66
CA ARG A 314 -3.67 17.40 -11.57
C ARG A 314 -2.72 17.59 -10.38
N GLN A 315 -3.11 17.12 -9.19
CA GLN A 315 -2.26 17.20 -8.01
C GLN A 315 -0.99 16.35 -8.17
N ALA A 316 -1.11 15.14 -8.74
CA ALA A 316 0.02 14.25 -8.94
C ALA A 316 1.04 14.80 -9.95
N ARG A 317 0.61 15.62 -10.93
CA ARG A 317 1.50 16.37 -11.83
C ARG A 317 2.25 17.50 -11.13
N GLU A 318 1.57 18.20 -10.24
CA GLU A 318 2.14 19.36 -9.54
C GLU A 318 3.08 18.94 -8.41
N LYS A 319 2.69 17.93 -7.62
CA LYS A 319 3.33 17.62 -6.34
C LYS A 319 4.26 16.42 -6.35
N VAL A 320 4.13 15.51 -7.32
CA VAL A 320 4.94 14.27 -7.31
C VAL A 320 6.20 14.42 -8.12
N HIS A 321 7.34 14.30 -7.45
CA HIS A 321 8.64 14.17 -8.10
C HIS A 321 8.90 12.70 -8.48
N PHE A 322 9.28 12.46 -9.74
CA PHE A 322 9.58 11.11 -10.22
C PHE A 322 10.86 10.54 -9.57
N GLN A 323 10.87 9.21 -9.37
CA GLN A 323 11.99 8.47 -8.79
C GLN A 323 12.37 7.31 -9.71
N GLY A 324 13.52 7.40 -10.38
CA GLY A 324 13.90 6.44 -11.41
C GLY A 324 13.15 6.68 -12.73
N LEU A 325 12.62 5.62 -13.34
CA LEU A 325 11.76 5.78 -14.52
C LEU A 325 10.51 6.59 -14.14
N PRO A 326 10.12 7.61 -14.94
CA PRO A 326 8.86 8.30 -14.75
C PRO A 326 7.69 7.32 -14.74
N ALA A 327 6.87 7.42 -13.70
CA ALA A 327 5.79 6.49 -13.44
C ALA A 327 4.61 7.23 -12.81
N ARG A 328 3.42 6.65 -12.92
CA ARG A 328 2.19 7.19 -12.36
C ARG A 328 1.39 6.09 -11.69
N ILE A 329 0.84 6.41 -10.52
CA ILE A 329 -0.23 5.64 -9.88
C ILE A 329 -1.57 6.31 -10.24
N CYS A 330 -2.58 5.51 -10.58
CA CYS A 330 -3.93 6.00 -10.89
C CYS A 330 -4.92 4.86 -10.62
N TRP A 331 -5.73 4.97 -9.57
CA TRP A 331 -6.73 3.95 -9.25
C TRP A 331 -7.86 3.96 -10.28
N LEU A 332 -8.03 2.84 -10.97
CA LEU A 332 -9.03 2.62 -12.01
C LEU A 332 -9.86 1.37 -11.69
N GLU A 333 -11.16 1.45 -11.96
CA GLU A 333 -12.14 0.39 -11.69
C GLU A 333 -12.11 -0.72 -12.75
N TYR A 334 -12.91 -1.77 -12.53
CA TYR A 334 -13.10 -2.84 -13.52
C TYR A 334 -13.57 -2.29 -14.87
N GLY A 335 -12.95 -2.70 -15.97
CA GLY A 335 -13.22 -2.18 -17.33
C GLY A 335 -12.34 -0.98 -17.70
N GLU A 336 -12.17 -0.01 -16.79
CA GLU A 336 -11.35 1.20 -17.03
C GLU A 336 -9.87 0.86 -17.21
N ARG A 337 -9.38 -0.17 -16.49
CA ARG A 337 -8.02 -0.67 -16.65
C ARG A 337 -7.76 -1.19 -18.07
N ALA A 338 -8.69 -1.97 -18.63
CA ALA A 338 -8.56 -2.52 -19.98
C ALA A 338 -8.62 -1.41 -21.04
N GLU A 339 -9.55 -0.48 -20.89
CA GLU A 339 -9.67 0.71 -21.75
C GLU A 339 -8.37 1.53 -21.78
N MET A 340 -7.81 1.84 -20.59
CA MET A 340 -6.55 2.57 -20.51
C MET A 340 -5.36 1.77 -21.01
N GLY A 341 -5.31 0.47 -20.78
CA GLY A 341 -4.24 -0.39 -21.31
C GLY A 341 -4.20 -0.36 -22.84
N LEU A 342 -5.36 -0.49 -23.49
CA LEU A 342 -5.49 -0.38 -24.95
C LEU A 342 -5.15 1.03 -25.44
N ARG A 343 -5.59 2.07 -24.73
CA ARG A 343 -5.25 3.47 -25.04
C ARG A 343 -3.74 3.69 -24.98
N PHE A 344 -3.06 3.19 -23.96
CA PHE A 344 -1.60 3.27 -23.84
C PHE A 344 -0.89 2.51 -24.95
N ASN A 345 -1.36 1.32 -25.31
CA ASN A 345 -0.78 0.56 -26.42
C ASN A 345 -0.94 1.30 -27.76
N TRP A 346 -2.06 1.98 -27.97
CA TRP A 346 -2.27 2.86 -29.12
C TRP A 346 -1.32 4.07 -29.11
N LEU A 347 -1.07 4.70 -27.95
CA LEU A 347 -0.10 5.79 -27.83
C LEU A 347 1.30 5.33 -28.26
N VAL A 348 1.71 4.14 -27.84
CA VAL A 348 3.00 3.54 -28.21
C VAL A 348 3.05 3.27 -29.72
N ARG A 349 2.01 2.62 -30.27
CA ARG A 349 1.91 2.30 -31.71
C ARG A 349 1.97 3.52 -32.61
N THR A 350 1.37 4.63 -32.18
CA THR A 350 1.31 5.88 -32.95
C THR A 350 2.49 6.82 -32.68
N GLY A 351 3.43 6.43 -31.82
CA GLY A 351 4.62 7.23 -31.50
C GLY A 351 4.31 8.50 -30.71
N LYS A 352 3.16 8.55 -30.01
CA LYS A 352 2.82 9.66 -29.10
C LYS A 352 3.59 9.59 -27.77
N VAL A 353 4.11 8.42 -27.44
CA VAL A 353 5.11 8.18 -26.40
C VAL A 353 6.34 7.54 -27.03
N GLU A 354 7.51 7.75 -26.45
CA GLU A 354 8.79 7.44 -27.09
C GLU A 354 9.18 5.96 -27.03
N ALA A 355 8.61 5.20 -26.09
CA ALA A 355 8.92 3.79 -25.88
C ALA A 355 7.72 3.01 -25.30
N PRO A 356 7.80 1.67 -25.23
CA PRO A 356 6.78 0.87 -24.54
C PRO A 356 6.53 1.30 -23.10
N ILE A 357 5.31 1.08 -22.64
CA ILE A 357 4.87 1.38 -21.28
C ILE A 357 4.68 0.07 -20.51
N VAL A 358 5.24 -0.01 -19.31
CA VAL A 358 4.97 -1.10 -18.37
C VAL A 358 3.73 -0.75 -17.55
N ILE A 359 2.77 -1.66 -17.45
CA ILE A 359 1.51 -1.50 -16.73
C ILE A 359 1.41 -2.59 -15.67
N GLY A 360 1.21 -2.22 -14.41
CA GLY A 360 1.06 -3.17 -13.32
C GLY A 360 0.32 -2.56 -12.14
N ARG A 361 0.57 -3.11 -10.96
CA ARG A 361 -0.04 -2.65 -9.70
C ARG A 361 0.77 -3.13 -8.49
N ASP A 362 0.36 -2.68 -7.31
CA ASP A 362 0.72 -3.38 -6.08
C ASP A 362 0.11 -4.79 -6.02
N HIS A 363 0.60 -5.64 -5.12
CA HIS A 363 -0.09 -6.89 -4.79
C HIS A 363 -1.29 -6.66 -3.86
N LEU A 364 -1.35 -5.51 -3.17
CA LEU A 364 -2.58 -5.00 -2.58
C LEU A 364 -3.51 -4.58 -3.73
N ASP A 365 -4.54 -5.38 -3.98
CA ASP A 365 -5.62 -5.07 -4.93
C ASP A 365 -6.83 -5.96 -4.62
N SER A 366 -7.99 -5.55 -5.12
CA SER A 366 -9.30 -6.17 -4.89
C SER A 366 -9.31 -7.71 -5.00
N GLY A 367 -8.60 -8.29 -5.96
CA GLY A 367 -8.63 -9.74 -6.23
C GLY A 367 -7.36 -10.51 -5.90
N SER A 368 -6.31 -9.85 -5.42
CA SER A 368 -4.95 -10.41 -5.47
C SER A 368 -4.30 -10.65 -4.13
N VAL A 369 -5.04 -10.58 -3.02
CA VAL A 369 -4.48 -10.76 -1.68
C VAL A 369 -5.49 -11.40 -0.73
N ALA A 370 -4.98 -12.29 0.12
CA ALA A 370 -5.61 -12.74 1.36
C ALA A 370 -4.71 -12.28 2.51
N SER A 371 -5.23 -11.43 3.39
CA SER A 371 -4.53 -10.89 4.57
C SER A 371 -5.55 -10.49 5.64
N PRO A 372 -5.82 -11.38 6.62
CA PRO A 372 -6.86 -11.17 7.64
C PRO A 372 -6.63 -9.96 8.56
N ASN A 373 -5.40 -9.46 8.67
CA ASN A 373 -5.08 -8.27 9.48
C ASN A 373 -4.98 -7.00 8.62
N ARG A 374 -5.38 -7.05 7.34
CA ARG A 374 -5.31 -5.93 6.41
C ARG A 374 -6.40 -5.98 5.33
N GLU A 375 -6.11 -6.44 4.12
CA GLU A 375 -7.05 -6.30 2.98
C GLU A 375 -8.33 -7.11 3.14
N THR A 376 -8.25 -8.26 3.79
CA THR A 376 -9.38 -9.19 3.96
C THR A 376 -9.85 -9.25 5.41
N GLU A 377 -9.52 -8.23 6.21
CA GLU A 377 -9.96 -8.12 7.61
C GLU A 377 -11.48 -7.90 7.71
N GLY A 378 -12.18 -8.80 8.39
CA GLY A 378 -13.63 -8.70 8.59
C GLY A 378 -14.38 -8.76 7.27
N MET A 379 -14.15 -9.80 6.46
CA MET A 379 -15.01 -10.06 5.31
C MET A 379 -16.44 -10.32 5.80
N LYS A 380 -17.46 -9.87 5.04
CA LYS A 380 -18.87 -9.93 5.44
C LYS A 380 -19.35 -11.37 5.74
N ASP A 381 -18.78 -12.35 5.07
CA ASP A 381 -19.05 -13.78 5.20
C ASP A 381 -18.04 -14.53 6.10
N GLY A 382 -17.05 -13.83 6.67
CA GLY A 382 -15.97 -14.41 7.48
C GLY A 382 -14.89 -15.15 6.67
N SER A 383 -14.81 -14.94 5.35
CA SER A 383 -13.82 -15.57 4.46
C SER A 383 -12.40 -15.00 4.53
N ASP A 384 -12.06 -14.27 5.58
CA ASP A 384 -10.84 -13.48 5.76
C ASP A 384 -9.56 -14.24 5.36
N ALA A 385 -9.45 -15.50 5.78
CA ALA A 385 -8.26 -16.33 5.62
C ALA A 385 -8.23 -17.20 4.34
N ILE A 386 -9.23 -17.12 3.47
CA ILE A 386 -9.27 -17.91 2.22
C ILE A 386 -8.22 -17.39 1.24
N ALA A 387 -7.16 -18.18 1.05
CA ALA A 387 -6.03 -17.84 0.17
C ALA A 387 -6.14 -18.41 -1.25
N ASP A 388 -7.27 -19.00 -1.63
CA ASP A 388 -7.49 -19.50 -2.99
C ASP A 388 -7.49 -18.36 -4.02
N TRP A 389 -8.11 -17.22 -3.67
CA TRP A 389 -8.27 -16.05 -4.53
C TRP A 389 -6.96 -15.49 -5.11
N PRO A 390 -5.92 -15.16 -4.32
CA PRO A 390 -4.65 -14.69 -4.88
C PRO A 390 -3.96 -15.74 -5.76
N LEU A 391 -4.12 -17.04 -5.48
CA LEU A 391 -3.58 -18.11 -6.32
C LEU A 391 -4.31 -18.15 -7.67
N LEU A 392 -5.64 -18.10 -7.66
CA LEU A 392 -6.47 -18.02 -8.87
C LEU A 392 -6.15 -16.75 -9.68
N ASN A 393 -5.96 -15.60 -9.04
CA ASN A 393 -5.55 -14.37 -9.71
C ASN A 393 -4.23 -14.56 -10.47
N ALA A 394 -3.21 -15.17 -9.87
CA ALA A 394 -1.94 -15.44 -10.53
C ALA A 394 -2.06 -16.44 -11.69
N LEU A 395 -2.81 -17.53 -11.49
CA LEU A 395 -3.05 -18.54 -12.52
C LEU A 395 -3.80 -17.92 -13.71
N LEU A 396 -4.83 -17.12 -13.45
CA LEU A 396 -5.64 -16.49 -14.48
C LEU A 396 -4.86 -15.41 -15.24
N ASN A 397 -4.06 -14.59 -14.54
CA ASN A 397 -3.18 -13.61 -15.19
C ASN A 397 -2.11 -14.28 -16.07
N THR A 398 -1.63 -15.46 -15.65
CA THR A 398 -0.74 -16.29 -16.47
C THR A 398 -1.43 -16.78 -17.73
N ALA A 399 -2.67 -17.29 -17.61
CA ALA A 399 -3.46 -17.77 -18.73
C ALA A 399 -3.89 -16.64 -19.69
N CYS A 400 -4.19 -15.45 -19.16
CA CYS A 400 -4.60 -14.28 -19.96
C CYS A 400 -3.45 -13.65 -20.74
N GLY A 401 -2.21 -13.88 -20.30
CA GLY A 401 -0.99 -13.51 -21.02
C GLY A 401 -0.29 -12.28 -20.48
N ALA A 402 -0.24 -12.10 -19.15
CA ALA A 402 0.60 -11.06 -18.53
C ALA A 402 2.07 -11.19 -18.98
N SER A 403 2.85 -10.13 -18.90
CA SER A 403 4.29 -10.16 -19.25
C SER A 403 5.12 -10.83 -18.16
N TRP A 404 4.80 -10.59 -16.89
CA TRP A 404 5.24 -11.43 -15.77
C TRP A 404 4.19 -11.51 -14.68
N VAL A 405 4.22 -12.61 -13.93
CA VAL A 405 3.31 -12.90 -12.83
C VAL A 405 4.12 -13.33 -11.61
N SER A 406 3.68 -12.90 -10.44
CA SER A 406 4.32 -13.20 -9.16
C SER A 406 3.30 -13.72 -8.13
N ILE A 407 3.71 -14.68 -7.31
CA ILE A 407 3.01 -15.07 -6.07
C ILE A 407 3.98 -14.92 -4.91
N HIS A 408 3.61 -14.13 -3.92
CA HIS A 408 4.44 -13.80 -2.76
C HIS A 408 3.71 -14.17 -1.46
N HIS A 409 4.50 -14.29 -0.40
CA HIS A 409 4.02 -14.59 0.93
C HIS A 409 4.61 -13.59 1.95
N GLY A 410 3.74 -13.13 2.86
CA GLY A 410 4.05 -12.26 3.98
C GLY A 410 4.22 -10.76 3.69
N GLY A 411 3.87 -10.28 2.49
CA GLY A 411 4.03 -8.88 2.10
C GLY A 411 3.28 -7.88 2.99
N GLY A 412 4.04 -7.00 3.63
CA GLY A 412 3.58 -5.86 4.43
C GLY A 412 3.05 -6.19 5.82
N VAL A 413 2.45 -7.36 6.04
CA VAL A 413 2.02 -7.83 7.39
C VAL A 413 2.97 -8.86 8.02
N GLY A 414 3.97 -9.34 7.27
CA GLY A 414 4.98 -10.27 7.76
C GLY A 414 4.69 -11.74 7.40
N ILE A 415 5.73 -12.59 7.51
CA ILE A 415 5.66 -14.02 7.20
C ILE A 415 4.55 -14.69 8.03
N GLY A 416 3.67 -15.44 7.36
CA GLY A 416 2.53 -16.14 7.99
C GLY A 416 1.18 -15.44 7.85
N TYR A 417 1.16 -14.13 7.53
CA TYR A 417 -0.06 -13.31 7.63
C TYR A 417 -0.71 -12.94 6.28
N SER A 418 -0.06 -13.24 5.15
CA SER A 418 -0.66 -12.92 3.85
C SER A 418 -0.13 -13.75 2.69
N ILE A 419 -1.01 -14.10 1.76
CA ILE A 419 -0.67 -14.66 0.45
C ILE A 419 -1.22 -13.72 -0.62
N HIS A 420 -0.41 -13.36 -1.60
CA HIS A 420 -0.79 -12.34 -2.57
C HIS A 420 -0.07 -12.47 -3.93
N ALA A 421 -0.68 -11.93 -4.97
CA ALA A 421 -0.23 -12.04 -6.34
C ALA A 421 -0.03 -10.68 -7.00
N GLY A 422 0.96 -10.60 -7.88
CA GLY A 422 1.23 -9.45 -8.73
C GLY A 422 1.17 -9.85 -10.19
N MET A 423 0.77 -8.90 -11.03
CA MET A 423 0.82 -9.04 -12.48
C MET A 423 1.37 -7.75 -13.08
N VAL A 424 2.07 -7.91 -14.21
CA VAL A 424 2.53 -6.79 -15.01
C VAL A 424 2.43 -7.13 -16.48
N CYS A 425 1.94 -6.18 -17.28
CA CYS A 425 1.86 -6.22 -18.73
C CYS A 425 2.77 -5.16 -19.36
N VAL A 426 3.11 -5.37 -20.63
CA VAL A 426 3.86 -4.38 -21.43
C VAL A 426 2.97 -3.98 -22.60
N ALA A 427 2.70 -2.68 -22.71
CA ALA A 427 2.12 -2.06 -23.90
C ALA A 427 3.25 -1.72 -24.87
N ASP A 428 3.45 -2.59 -25.87
CA ASP A 428 4.55 -2.54 -26.84
C ASP A 428 4.14 -2.01 -28.22
N GLY A 429 2.89 -1.55 -28.37
CA GLY A 429 2.32 -1.04 -29.61
C GLY A 429 1.82 -2.13 -30.56
N THR A 430 1.98 -3.42 -30.25
CA THR A 430 1.59 -4.51 -31.16
C THR A 430 0.12 -4.91 -31.02
N GLU A 431 -0.47 -5.49 -32.06
CA GLU A 431 -1.82 -6.09 -32.00
C GLU A 431 -1.90 -7.27 -31.02
N ARG A 432 -0.80 -8.02 -30.90
CA ARG A 432 -0.66 -9.07 -29.86
C ARG A 432 -0.70 -8.45 -28.45
N GLY A 433 -0.10 -7.27 -28.29
CA GLY A 433 -0.18 -6.46 -27.08
C GLY A 433 -1.62 -6.10 -26.72
N ASP A 434 -2.42 -5.66 -27.70
CA ASP A 434 -3.84 -5.33 -27.48
C ASP A 434 -4.62 -6.50 -26.86
N ARG A 435 -4.56 -7.69 -27.50
CA ARG A 435 -5.29 -8.87 -27.01
C ARG A 435 -4.86 -9.31 -25.61
N ARG A 436 -3.57 -9.23 -25.31
CA ARG A 436 -3.02 -9.58 -23.98
C ARG A 436 -3.46 -8.56 -22.93
N LEU A 437 -3.38 -7.27 -23.24
CA LEU A 437 -3.79 -6.19 -22.35
C LEU A 437 -5.28 -6.25 -22.05
N GLU A 438 -6.13 -6.41 -23.07
CA GLU A 438 -7.58 -6.55 -22.91
C GLU A 438 -7.90 -7.70 -21.96
N ARG A 439 -7.39 -8.90 -22.21
CA ARG A 439 -7.68 -10.07 -21.36
C ARG A 439 -7.17 -9.90 -19.93
N VAL A 440 -5.90 -9.52 -19.76
CA VAL A 440 -5.29 -9.41 -18.42
C VAL A 440 -5.94 -8.30 -17.61
N LEU A 441 -6.13 -7.11 -18.19
CA LEU A 441 -6.68 -5.96 -17.48
C LEU A 441 -8.21 -6.03 -17.32
N THR A 442 -8.86 -6.99 -17.95
CA THR A 442 -10.23 -7.41 -17.63
C THR A 442 -10.24 -8.45 -16.51
N ALA A 443 -9.47 -9.54 -16.67
CA ALA A 443 -9.47 -10.65 -15.73
C ALA A 443 -8.95 -10.24 -14.34
N ASP A 444 -7.89 -9.45 -14.27
CA ASP A 444 -7.23 -9.07 -13.01
C ASP A 444 -8.14 -8.31 -12.02
N PRO A 445 -8.74 -7.15 -12.38
CA PRO A 445 -9.75 -6.53 -11.53
C PRO A 445 -11.05 -7.37 -11.46
N GLY A 446 -11.32 -8.18 -12.49
CA GLY A 446 -12.48 -9.07 -12.52
C GLY A 446 -12.46 -10.11 -11.41
N THR A 447 -11.29 -10.65 -11.05
CA THR A 447 -11.19 -11.55 -9.89
C THR A 447 -11.47 -10.83 -8.57
N GLY A 448 -11.26 -9.52 -8.50
CA GLY A 448 -11.59 -8.71 -7.33
C GLY A 448 -13.09 -8.51 -7.16
N VAL A 449 -13.78 -8.16 -8.25
CA VAL A 449 -15.25 -8.10 -8.28
C VAL A 449 -15.84 -9.47 -7.94
N MET A 450 -15.34 -10.55 -8.57
CA MET A 450 -15.72 -11.94 -8.28
C MET A 450 -15.61 -12.26 -6.79
N ARG A 451 -14.44 -12.04 -6.18
CA ARG A 451 -14.17 -12.36 -4.78
C ARG A 451 -15.11 -11.63 -3.82
N HIS A 452 -15.35 -10.34 -4.05
CA HIS A 452 -16.19 -9.55 -3.16
C HIS A 452 -17.68 -9.82 -3.39
N ALA A 453 -18.10 -10.15 -4.62
CA ALA A 453 -19.47 -10.55 -4.89
C ALA A 453 -19.77 -11.92 -4.27
N ASP A 454 -18.82 -12.85 -4.31
CA ASP A 454 -18.90 -14.15 -3.62
C ASP A 454 -19.06 -13.99 -2.10
N ALA A 455 -18.29 -13.08 -1.49
CA ALA A 455 -18.43 -12.71 -0.08
C ALA A 455 -19.72 -11.93 0.25
N GLY A 456 -20.60 -11.71 -0.73
CA GLY A 456 -21.93 -11.13 -0.53
C GLY A 456 -21.98 -9.60 -0.42
N TYR A 457 -20.97 -8.88 -0.91
CA TYR A 457 -21.02 -7.41 -0.98
C TYR A 457 -21.92 -6.97 -2.13
N GLU A 458 -23.00 -6.25 -1.81
CA GLU A 458 -24.02 -5.81 -2.76
C GLU A 458 -23.43 -4.97 -3.91
N GLU A 459 -22.49 -4.08 -3.59
CA GLU A 459 -21.82 -3.23 -4.58
C GLU A 459 -20.96 -4.03 -5.58
N ALA A 460 -20.36 -5.13 -5.14
CA ALA A 460 -19.61 -6.01 -6.04
C ALA A 460 -20.54 -6.83 -6.93
N ILE A 461 -21.68 -7.29 -6.39
CA ILE A 461 -22.74 -7.95 -7.16
C ILE A 461 -23.32 -7.01 -8.21
N GLU A 462 -23.58 -5.75 -7.85
CA GLU A 462 -24.03 -4.72 -8.79
C GLU A 462 -22.98 -4.48 -9.88
N THR A 463 -21.71 -4.27 -9.49
CA THR A 463 -20.61 -4.09 -10.45
C THR A 463 -20.52 -5.26 -11.43
N ALA A 464 -20.64 -6.49 -10.94
CA ALA A 464 -20.62 -7.69 -11.78
C ALA A 464 -21.76 -7.67 -12.81
N ARG A 465 -22.99 -7.36 -12.38
CA ARG A 465 -24.17 -7.30 -13.27
C ARG A 465 -24.08 -6.16 -14.27
N THR A 466 -23.70 -4.96 -13.85
CA THR A 466 -23.71 -3.76 -14.71
C THR A 466 -22.53 -3.73 -15.67
N ARG A 467 -21.38 -4.30 -15.28
CA ARG A 467 -20.16 -4.33 -16.13
C ARG A 467 -19.90 -5.70 -16.79
N GLY A 468 -20.78 -6.68 -16.61
CA GLY A 468 -20.77 -7.94 -17.36
C GLY A 468 -19.70 -8.94 -16.91
N VAL A 469 -19.44 -9.03 -15.59
CA VAL A 469 -18.59 -10.10 -15.04
C VAL A 469 -19.41 -11.39 -14.96
N ASP A 470 -19.02 -12.42 -15.71
CA ASP A 470 -19.69 -13.71 -15.71
C ASP A 470 -19.39 -14.50 -14.42
N LEU A 471 -20.36 -14.54 -13.51
CA LEU A 471 -20.28 -15.17 -12.20
C LEU A 471 -21.33 -16.30 -12.08
N PRO A 472 -20.96 -17.57 -12.33
CA PRO A 472 -21.92 -18.67 -12.49
C PRO A 472 -22.91 -18.87 -11.34
N MET A 473 -22.52 -18.53 -10.11
CA MET A 473 -23.34 -18.74 -8.91
C MET A 473 -24.28 -17.57 -8.58
N LEU A 474 -24.13 -16.39 -9.19
CA LEU A 474 -24.95 -15.21 -8.89
C LEU A 474 -26.24 -15.10 -9.72
N GLY A 475 -26.46 -16.05 -10.64
CA GLY A 475 -27.55 -16.02 -11.61
C GLY A 475 -27.35 -14.92 -12.66
N ALA A 476 -27.93 -15.13 -13.85
CA ALA A 476 -27.93 -14.13 -14.93
C ALA A 476 -28.76 -12.89 -14.57
#